data_AF-A0A2N3ALY7-F1
#
_entry.id   AF-A0A2N3ALY7-F1
#
_cell.length_a   1.000
_cell.length_b   1.000
_cell.length_c   1.000
_cell.angle_alpha   90.00
_cell.angle_beta   90.00
_cell.angle_gamma   90.00
#
_symmetry.space_group_name_H-M   'P 1'
#
loop_
_entity.id
_entity.type
_entity.pdbx_description
1 polymer ?
#
loop_
_entity_poly.entity_id
_entity_poly.type
_entity_poly.pdbx_seq_one_letter_code
_entity_poly.pdbx_strand_id
1 'polypeptide(L)'
;MMNIAMGSREEDILLSTANRLTRIDRAVSEEEKEIFTEISSGKSITEVVKNLLDANDPDFIKTKAREKYKVEKEEITKKQIDDTQKEFLDKACKIFDNPDIRDYIENVRKKHEQIIDTINIDTVINADWDKQKQSQAQNTIETFQEFIKKNKDEITALKILMIKELYEALNSPPYSLTIEKLWGAYYQLGDNKVKGISTKRMLTDIVSLIRYELKIDKELAPFSEIINRNFKKWVFGKNAGHIQFTEVQMEWLRMIKDHIMTSMKITKGNFNFTPFDALGGIGKFYQVFGDEYDEIINELNEVLVA
;
A
#
# COMPACT_ATOMS: atom_id res chain seq x y z
N MET A 1 25.16 -5.83 -11.48
CA MET A 1 24.97 -4.73 -12.44
C MET A 1 26.08 -3.68 -12.36
N MET A 2 26.43 -3.12 -11.19
CA MET A 2 27.54 -2.14 -11.11
C MET A 2 28.89 -2.70 -11.56
N ASN A 3 29.20 -3.97 -11.23
CA ASN A 3 30.40 -4.66 -11.75
C ASN A 3 30.41 -4.76 -13.28
N ILE A 4 29.25 -4.95 -13.92
CA ILE A 4 29.13 -5.02 -15.38
C ILE A 4 29.36 -3.65 -16.01
N ALA A 5 28.78 -2.59 -15.42
CA ALA A 5 29.03 -1.21 -15.81
C ALA A 5 30.49 -0.77 -15.61
N MET A 6 31.19 -1.39 -14.64
CA MET A 6 32.64 -1.21 -14.42
C MET A 6 33.51 -2.11 -15.32
N GLY A 7 32.92 -2.84 -16.27
CA GLY A 7 33.63 -3.61 -17.29
C GLY A 7 33.82 -5.10 -16.97
N SER A 8 33.26 -5.63 -15.88
CA SER A 8 33.31 -7.07 -15.63
C SER A 8 32.43 -7.83 -16.62
N ARG A 9 32.97 -8.94 -17.12
CA ARG A 9 32.31 -9.86 -18.07
C ARG A 9 32.40 -11.32 -17.60
N GLU A 10 32.59 -11.52 -16.29
CA GLU A 10 32.70 -12.86 -15.70
C GLU A 10 31.36 -13.60 -15.78
N GLU A 11 31.41 -14.88 -16.15
CA GLU A 11 30.24 -15.74 -16.35
C GLU A 11 29.33 -15.77 -15.11
N ASP A 12 29.90 -15.98 -13.92
CA ASP A 12 29.16 -16.03 -12.65
C ASP A 12 28.38 -14.73 -12.38
N ILE A 13 28.96 -13.58 -12.70
CA ILE A 13 28.33 -12.27 -12.52
C ILE A 13 27.16 -12.08 -13.49
N LEU A 14 27.32 -12.55 -14.73
CA LEU A 14 26.29 -12.45 -15.77
C LEU A 14 25.14 -13.41 -15.51
N LEU A 15 25.42 -14.66 -15.14
CA LEU A 15 24.42 -15.64 -14.73
C LEU A 15 23.65 -15.18 -13.49
N SER A 16 24.35 -14.65 -12.47
CA SER A 16 23.71 -14.07 -11.28
C SER A 16 22.81 -12.89 -11.64
N THR A 17 23.25 -12.02 -12.56
CA THR A 17 22.45 -10.87 -13.02
C THR A 17 21.24 -11.32 -13.83
N ALA A 18 21.39 -12.28 -14.74
CA ALA A 18 20.29 -12.84 -15.52
C ALA A 18 19.23 -13.48 -14.60
N ASN A 19 19.65 -14.28 -13.61
CA ASN A 19 18.75 -14.88 -12.65
C ASN A 19 17.98 -13.84 -11.81
N ARG A 20 18.63 -12.75 -11.40
CA ARG A 20 17.98 -11.64 -10.69
C ARG A 20 16.95 -10.95 -11.56
N LEU A 21 17.28 -10.66 -12.81
CA LEU A 21 16.35 -10.06 -13.77
C LEU A 21 15.15 -10.95 -14.07
N THR A 22 15.34 -12.27 -14.18
CA THR A 22 14.23 -13.23 -14.34
C THR A 22 13.27 -13.19 -13.15
N ARG A 23 13.77 -13.02 -11.92
CA ARG A 23 12.92 -12.88 -10.74
C ARG A 23 12.15 -11.56 -10.75
N ILE A 24 12.82 -10.47 -11.13
CA ILE A 24 12.20 -9.16 -11.26
C ILE A 24 11.09 -9.20 -12.31
N ASP A 25 11.34 -9.75 -13.50
CA ASP A 25 10.35 -9.87 -14.60
C ASP A 25 9.05 -10.57 -14.17
N ARG A 26 9.15 -11.55 -13.26
CA ARG A 26 7.99 -12.26 -12.70
C ARG A 26 7.24 -11.49 -11.62
N ALA A 27 7.90 -10.55 -10.95
CA ALA A 27 7.35 -9.81 -9.80
C ALA A 27 6.72 -8.47 -10.21
N VAL A 28 7.21 -7.85 -11.28
CA VAL A 28 6.78 -6.53 -11.74
C VAL A 28 5.40 -6.52 -12.39
N SER A 29 4.67 -5.41 -12.24
CA SER A 29 3.40 -5.18 -12.95
C SER A 29 3.63 -4.90 -14.44
N GLU A 30 2.57 -4.97 -15.25
CA GLU A 30 2.66 -4.62 -16.67
C GLU A 30 3.07 -3.15 -16.90
N GLU A 31 2.58 -2.22 -16.06
CA GLU A 31 3.01 -0.81 -16.08
C GLU A 31 4.53 -0.66 -15.84
N GLU A 32 5.08 -1.44 -14.91
CA GLU A 32 6.51 -1.43 -14.61
C GLU A 32 7.35 -2.07 -15.75
N LYS A 33 6.77 -2.99 -16.53
CA LYS A 33 7.43 -3.53 -17.74
C LYS A 33 7.44 -2.53 -18.88
N GLU A 34 6.37 -1.76 -19.05
CA GLU A 34 6.30 -0.69 -20.06
C GLU A 34 7.35 0.39 -19.78
N ILE A 35 7.47 0.85 -18.53
CA ILE A 35 8.49 1.82 -18.12
C ILE A 35 9.89 1.29 -18.41
N PHE A 36 10.17 0.01 -18.08
CA PHE A 36 11.46 -0.61 -18.40
C PHE A 36 11.76 -0.58 -19.90
N THR A 37 10.76 -0.88 -20.72
CA THR A 37 10.87 -0.95 -22.18
C THR A 37 11.14 0.44 -22.77
N GLU A 38 10.58 1.49 -22.19
CA GLU A 38 10.83 2.88 -22.60
C GLU A 38 12.28 3.28 -22.34
N ILE A 39 12.77 3.07 -21.11
CA ILE A 39 14.15 3.45 -20.73
C ILE A 39 15.23 2.56 -21.38
N SER A 40 14.87 1.36 -21.83
CA SER A 40 15.76 0.39 -22.47
C SER A 40 15.84 0.53 -24.00
N SER A 41 15.24 1.58 -24.57
CA SER A 41 15.12 1.77 -26.03
C SER A 41 14.38 0.62 -26.73
N GLY A 42 13.31 0.12 -26.12
CA GLY A 42 12.40 -0.88 -26.70
C GLY A 42 12.71 -2.33 -26.33
N LYS A 43 13.67 -2.60 -25.44
CA LYS A 43 14.02 -3.97 -25.04
C LYS A 43 13.25 -4.42 -23.80
N SER A 44 12.64 -5.59 -23.86
CA SER A 44 11.99 -6.17 -22.68
C SER A 44 13.00 -6.77 -21.69
N ILE A 45 12.61 -6.93 -20.42
CA ILE A 45 13.46 -7.57 -19.40
C ILE A 45 13.83 -8.99 -19.84
N THR A 46 12.88 -9.74 -20.39
CA THR A 46 13.06 -11.09 -20.94
C THR A 46 14.12 -11.14 -22.05
N GLU A 47 14.13 -10.16 -22.95
CA GLU A 47 15.16 -10.08 -23.99
C GLU A 47 16.54 -9.80 -23.41
N VAL A 48 16.62 -8.96 -22.38
CA VAL A 48 17.89 -8.67 -21.68
C VAL A 48 18.43 -9.93 -21.00
N VAL A 49 17.56 -10.68 -20.30
CA VAL A 49 17.90 -11.97 -19.71
C VAL A 49 18.41 -12.94 -20.77
N LYS A 50 17.67 -13.08 -21.87
CA LYS A 50 18.04 -13.97 -22.97
C LYS A 50 19.41 -13.63 -23.55
N ASN A 51 19.66 -12.35 -23.83
CA ASN A 51 20.96 -11.90 -24.36
C ASN A 51 22.13 -12.22 -23.42
N LEU A 52 21.92 -12.15 -22.10
CA LEU A 52 22.94 -12.51 -21.11
C LEU A 52 23.23 -14.01 -21.04
N LEU A 53 22.19 -14.85 -21.21
CA LEU A 53 22.32 -16.31 -21.22
C LEU A 53 22.94 -16.79 -22.54
N ASP A 54 22.44 -16.31 -23.67
CA ASP A 54 22.93 -16.65 -25.00
C ASP A 54 24.43 -16.29 -25.15
N ALA A 55 24.89 -15.20 -24.52
CA ALA A 55 26.29 -14.79 -24.55
C ALA A 55 27.25 -15.75 -23.82
N ASN A 56 26.73 -16.64 -22.96
CA ASN A 56 27.50 -17.68 -22.25
C ASN A 56 27.12 -19.11 -22.68
N ASP A 57 26.17 -19.28 -23.59
CA ASP A 57 25.80 -20.59 -24.13
C ASP A 57 26.84 -21.05 -25.19
N PRO A 58 27.61 -22.12 -24.92
CA PRO A 58 28.64 -22.59 -25.84
C PRO A 58 28.09 -23.02 -27.21
N ASP A 59 26.86 -23.54 -27.27
CA ASP A 59 26.26 -24.01 -28.51
C ASP A 59 25.71 -22.84 -29.34
N PHE A 60 25.13 -21.85 -28.68
CA PHE A 60 24.74 -20.59 -29.32
C PHE A 60 25.95 -19.88 -29.93
N ILE A 61 27.04 -19.70 -29.15
CA ILE A 61 28.26 -19.03 -29.61
C ILE A 61 28.92 -19.80 -30.75
N LYS A 62 29.02 -21.13 -30.67
CA LYS A 62 29.55 -21.94 -31.79
C LYS A 62 28.72 -21.76 -33.06
N THR A 63 27.40 -21.75 -32.95
CA THR A 63 26.50 -21.57 -34.09
C THR A 63 26.71 -20.19 -34.73
N LYS A 64 26.76 -19.12 -33.91
CA LYS A 64 27.00 -17.76 -34.39
C LYS A 64 28.42 -17.54 -34.93
N ALA A 65 29.42 -18.20 -34.37
CA ALA A 65 30.76 -18.19 -34.92
C ALA A 65 30.81 -18.87 -36.30
N ARG A 66 30.11 -20.00 -36.51
CA ARG A 66 30.03 -20.67 -37.83
C ARG A 66 29.41 -19.76 -38.88
N GLU A 67 28.30 -19.11 -38.54
CA GLU A 67 27.63 -18.13 -39.41
C GLU A 67 28.56 -16.96 -39.76
N LYS A 68 29.24 -16.38 -38.75
CA LYS A 68 30.12 -15.21 -38.91
C LYS A 68 31.34 -15.49 -39.77
N TYR A 69 32.00 -16.63 -39.56
CA TYR A 69 33.22 -17.00 -40.28
C TYR A 69 32.97 -17.87 -41.52
N LYS A 70 31.71 -18.18 -41.84
CA LYS A 70 31.27 -19.00 -42.99
C LYS A 70 31.96 -20.38 -43.05
N VAL A 71 32.06 -21.04 -41.90
CA VAL A 71 32.72 -22.35 -41.77
C VAL A 71 31.66 -23.46 -41.75
N GLU A 72 31.58 -24.25 -42.83
CA GLU A 72 30.59 -25.33 -42.96
C GLU A 72 31.06 -26.72 -42.50
N LYS A 73 32.36 -27.03 -42.62
CA LYS A 73 32.90 -28.38 -42.36
C LYS A 73 34.17 -28.45 -41.51
N GLU A 74 34.88 -27.34 -41.33
CA GLU A 74 36.12 -27.30 -40.54
C GLU A 74 35.82 -27.05 -39.05
N GLU A 75 36.69 -27.53 -38.16
CA GLU A 75 36.59 -27.22 -36.73
C GLU A 75 36.83 -25.73 -36.53
N ILE A 76 35.90 -25.06 -35.84
CA ILE A 76 36.10 -23.68 -35.41
C ILE A 76 37.31 -23.62 -34.47
N THR A 77 38.20 -22.66 -34.72
CA THR A 77 39.31 -22.40 -33.80
C THR A 77 38.82 -21.77 -32.50
N LYS A 78 39.45 -22.12 -31.36
CA LYS A 78 39.14 -21.55 -30.05
C LYS A 78 39.12 -20.01 -30.06
N LYS A 79 40.06 -19.39 -30.80
CA LYS A 79 40.14 -17.93 -30.95
C LYS A 79 38.88 -17.32 -31.59
N GLN A 80 38.29 -17.97 -32.59
CA GLN A 80 37.06 -17.51 -33.23
C GLN A 80 35.83 -17.63 -32.32
N ILE A 81 35.81 -18.63 -31.43
CA ILE A 81 34.79 -18.77 -30.38
C ILE A 81 34.94 -17.63 -29.39
N ASP A 82 36.14 -17.43 -28.86
CA ASP A 82 36.44 -16.40 -27.85
C ASP A 82 36.14 -14.99 -28.38
N ASP A 83 36.52 -14.68 -29.63
CA ASP A 83 36.24 -13.40 -30.28
C ASP A 83 34.73 -13.17 -30.49
N THR A 84 33.99 -14.22 -30.85
CA THR A 84 32.52 -14.14 -31.02
C THR A 84 31.84 -13.98 -29.67
N GLN A 85 32.24 -14.75 -28.67
CA GLN A 85 31.72 -14.66 -27.30
C GLN A 85 31.89 -13.25 -26.76
N LYS A 86 33.09 -12.67 -26.89
CA LYS A 86 33.38 -11.31 -26.43
C LYS A 86 32.44 -10.27 -27.06
N GLU A 87 32.16 -10.38 -28.36
CA GLU A 87 31.23 -9.48 -29.04
C GLU A 87 29.80 -9.58 -28.49
N PHE A 88 29.31 -10.80 -28.24
CA PHE A 88 27.98 -11.01 -27.65
C PHE A 88 27.92 -10.54 -26.20
N LEU A 89 28.98 -10.76 -25.41
CA LEU A 89 29.09 -10.27 -24.04
C LEU A 89 29.03 -8.74 -23.99
N ASP A 90 29.77 -8.05 -24.85
CA ASP A 90 29.75 -6.59 -24.91
C ASP A 90 28.37 -6.05 -25.34
N LYS A 91 27.73 -6.69 -26.31
CA LYS A 91 26.37 -6.34 -26.75
C LYS A 91 25.33 -6.54 -25.64
N ALA A 92 25.40 -7.65 -24.91
CA ALA A 92 24.48 -7.96 -23.82
C ALA A 92 24.67 -7.01 -22.63
N CYS A 93 25.92 -6.63 -22.33
CA CYS A 93 26.25 -5.78 -21.20
C CYS A 93 26.01 -4.29 -21.42
N LYS A 94 26.00 -3.82 -22.68
CA LYS A 94 25.87 -2.39 -23.04
C LYS A 94 24.66 -1.69 -22.42
N ILE A 95 23.57 -2.43 -22.18
CA ILE A 95 22.36 -1.87 -21.55
C ILE A 95 22.63 -1.35 -20.12
N PHE A 96 23.56 -1.96 -19.39
CA PHE A 96 23.89 -1.57 -18.02
C PHE A 96 24.81 -0.35 -17.93
N ASP A 97 25.31 0.15 -19.06
CA ASP A 97 26.05 1.41 -19.10
C ASP A 97 25.13 2.60 -18.78
N ASN A 98 23.83 2.49 -19.10
CA ASN A 98 22.84 3.48 -18.74
C ASN A 98 22.57 3.47 -17.21
N PRO A 99 22.87 4.56 -16.47
CA PRO A 99 22.59 4.65 -15.04
C PRO A 99 21.09 4.53 -14.72
N ASP A 100 20.21 5.09 -15.55
CA ASP A 100 18.76 5.11 -15.29
C ASP A 100 18.18 3.69 -15.23
N ILE A 101 18.68 2.80 -16.09
CA ILE A 101 18.29 1.38 -16.10
C ILE A 101 18.75 0.68 -14.83
N ARG A 102 19.97 0.96 -14.37
CA ARG A 102 20.50 0.36 -13.14
C ARG A 102 19.69 0.82 -11.92
N ASP A 103 19.42 2.11 -11.83
CA ASP A 103 18.65 2.70 -10.74
C ASP A 103 17.20 2.22 -10.75
N TYR A 104 16.60 2.11 -11.93
CA TYR A 104 15.26 1.53 -12.09
C TYR A 104 15.20 0.10 -11.57
N ILE A 105 16.10 -0.78 -12.02
CA ILE A 105 16.13 -2.19 -11.60
C ILE A 105 16.36 -2.29 -10.09
N GLU A 106 17.25 -1.48 -9.51
CA GLU A 106 17.48 -1.46 -8.05
C GLU A 106 16.25 -0.98 -7.26
N ASN A 107 15.54 0.04 -7.74
CA ASN A 107 14.35 0.57 -7.07
C ASN A 107 13.17 -0.41 -7.14
N VAL A 108 12.94 -0.99 -8.31
CA VAL A 108 11.95 -2.06 -8.51
C VAL A 108 12.29 -3.26 -7.63
N ARG A 109 13.57 -3.66 -7.56
CA ARG A 109 14.01 -4.72 -6.66
C ARG A 109 13.69 -4.38 -5.21
N LYS A 110 14.02 -3.18 -4.71
CA LYS A 110 13.71 -2.77 -3.32
C LYS A 110 12.22 -2.79 -3.02
N LYS A 111 11.38 -2.43 -3.99
CA LYS A 111 9.92 -2.44 -3.86
C LYS A 111 9.37 -3.87 -3.74
N HIS A 112 9.92 -4.82 -4.50
CA HIS A 112 9.40 -6.20 -4.60
C HIS A 112 10.14 -7.24 -3.75
N GLU A 113 11.41 -7.03 -3.39
CA GLU A 113 12.23 -7.89 -2.51
C GLU A 113 12.06 -7.56 -1.01
N GLN A 114 11.00 -6.85 -0.60
CA GLN A 114 10.56 -6.89 0.79
C GLN A 114 10.05 -8.30 1.13
N ILE A 115 10.98 -9.22 1.33
CA ILE A 115 10.73 -10.57 1.82
C ILE A 115 10.43 -10.44 3.31
N ILE A 116 9.18 -10.67 3.69
CA ILE A 116 8.82 -10.99 5.07
C ILE A 116 9.27 -12.43 5.31
N ASP A 117 10.32 -12.64 6.12
CA ASP A 117 10.70 -13.97 6.59
C ASP A 117 9.52 -14.57 7.36
N THR A 118 9.04 -15.72 6.90
CA THR A 118 7.89 -16.44 7.47
C THR A 118 8.29 -17.81 8.01
N ILE A 119 9.55 -18.23 7.87
CA ILE A 119 9.99 -19.61 8.13
C ILE A 119 11.02 -19.69 9.26
N ASN A 120 11.83 -18.65 9.49
CA ASN A 120 12.55 -18.49 10.74
C ASN A 120 11.88 -17.40 11.57
N ILE A 121 10.90 -17.81 12.38
CA ILE A 121 10.49 -16.96 13.50
C ILE A 121 11.69 -16.97 14.46
N ASP A 122 12.51 -15.93 14.38
CA ASP A 122 13.48 -15.63 15.43
C ASP A 122 12.74 -15.69 16.76
N THR A 123 13.12 -16.67 17.59
CA THR A 123 12.67 -16.66 18.98
C THR A 123 13.41 -15.53 19.63
N VAL A 124 12.67 -14.56 20.16
CA VAL A 124 13.24 -13.43 20.91
C VAL A 124 14.03 -14.00 22.09
N ILE A 125 15.35 -14.10 21.92
CA ILE A 125 16.28 -14.49 22.98
C ILE A 125 16.44 -13.32 23.96
N ASN A 126 16.28 -12.10 23.44
CA ASN A 126 16.23 -10.87 24.22
C ASN A 126 15.59 -9.74 23.37
N ALA A 127 14.58 -9.06 23.91
CA ALA A 127 14.03 -7.81 23.37
C ALA A 127 14.44 -6.68 24.32
N ASP A 128 15.72 -6.35 24.32
CA ASP A 128 16.12 -5.08 24.90
C ASP A 128 15.53 -3.98 24.00
N TRP A 129 14.55 -3.27 24.56
CA TRP A 129 13.88 -2.14 23.94
C TRP A 129 14.92 -1.16 23.43
N ASP A 130 15.09 -1.11 22.11
CA ASP A 130 15.97 -0.17 21.45
C ASP A 130 15.47 1.24 21.80
N LYS A 131 16.14 1.89 22.78
CA LYS A 131 15.76 3.21 23.31
C LYS A 131 15.51 4.23 22.19
N GLN A 132 16.16 4.04 21.06
CA GLN A 132 15.99 4.84 19.86
C GLN A 132 14.60 4.68 19.20
N LYS A 133 14.04 3.47 19.14
CA LYS A 133 12.69 3.23 18.60
C LYS A 133 11.61 3.80 19.51
N GLN A 134 11.73 3.62 20.83
CA GLN A 134 10.83 4.25 21.79
C GLN A 134 10.90 5.79 21.70
N SER A 135 12.11 6.35 21.59
CA SER A 135 12.29 7.80 21.42
C SER A 135 11.67 8.34 20.13
N GLN A 136 11.74 7.60 19.01
CA GLN A 136 11.10 8.02 17.76
C GLN A 136 9.57 7.96 17.83
N ALA A 137 9.01 6.91 18.41
CA ALA A 137 7.56 6.82 18.64
C ALA A 137 7.10 7.97 19.54
N GLN A 138 7.86 8.29 20.59
CA GLN A 138 7.56 9.36 21.52
C GLN A 138 7.55 10.72 20.81
N ASN A 139 8.59 11.04 20.04
CA ASN A 139 8.66 12.27 19.25
C ASN A 139 7.49 12.39 18.25
N THR A 140 7.06 11.28 17.66
CA THR A 140 5.93 11.23 16.73
C THR A 140 4.63 11.62 17.44
N ILE A 141 4.39 11.09 18.64
CA ILE A 141 3.22 11.43 19.46
C ILE A 141 3.30 12.88 19.94
N GLU A 142 4.46 13.36 20.38
CA GLU A 142 4.66 14.74 20.83
C GLU A 142 4.38 15.74 19.71
N THR A 143 4.85 15.46 18.49
CA THR A 143 4.57 16.28 17.30
C THR A 143 3.06 16.33 17.01
N PHE A 144 2.36 15.22 17.20
CA PHE A 144 0.91 15.16 17.04
C PHE A 144 0.16 15.92 18.14
N GLN A 145 0.64 15.86 19.38
CA GLN A 145 0.10 16.64 20.49
C GLN A 145 0.25 18.14 20.23
N GLU A 146 1.40 18.58 19.71
CA GLU A 146 1.60 19.96 19.30
C GLU A 146 0.62 20.38 18.19
N PHE A 147 0.41 19.50 17.20
CA PHE A 147 -0.57 19.73 16.14
C PHE A 147 -1.97 19.90 16.72
N ILE A 148 -2.44 18.99 17.58
CA ILE A 148 -3.77 19.09 18.20
C ILE A 148 -3.89 20.36 19.03
N LYS A 149 -2.86 20.72 19.80
CA LYS A 149 -2.88 21.92 20.64
C LYS A 149 -3.01 23.19 19.83
N LYS A 150 -2.33 23.28 18.68
CA LYS A 150 -2.39 24.44 17.77
C LYS A 150 -3.74 24.54 17.05
N ASN A 151 -4.40 23.42 16.79
CA ASN A 151 -5.64 23.36 16.00
C ASN A 151 -6.88 23.00 16.85
N LYS A 152 -6.83 23.22 18.17
CA LYS A 152 -7.84 22.75 19.13
C LYS A 152 -9.26 23.26 18.83
N ASP A 153 -9.37 24.53 18.42
CA ASP A 153 -10.66 25.17 18.12
C ASP A 153 -11.30 24.60 16.85
N GLU A 154 -10.49 24.27 15.84
CA GLU A 154 -10.95 23.66 14.59
C GLU A 154 -11.34 22.19 14.78
N ILE A 155 -10.59 21.47 15.62
CA ILE A 155 -10.87 20.06 15.96
C ILE A 155 -12.22 19.91 16.67
N THR A 156 -12.63 20.89 17.48
CA THR A 156 -13.89 20.84 18.22
C THR A 156 -15.12 20.91 17.28
N ALA A 157 -14.95 21.37 16.04
CA ALA A 157 -16.03 21.55 15.04
C ALA A 157 -15.95 20.59 13.83
N LEU A 158 -15.29 19.44 13.97
CA LEU A 158 -14.96 18.50 12.89
C LEU A 158 -16.13 18.19 11.92
N LYS A 159 -15.97 18.60 10.65
CA LYS A 159 -16.79 18.22 9.49
C LYS A 159 -15.97 17.38 8.50
N ILE A 160 -16.61 16.67 7.57
CA ILE A 160 -15.94 15.85 6.53
C ILE A 160 -14.85 16.60 5.77
N LEU A 161 -15.18 17.80 5.28
CA LEU A 161 -14.25 18.61 4.49
C LEU A 161 -13.00 18.94 5.31
N MET A 162 -13.18 19.18 6.61
CA MET A 162 -12.10 19.42 7.55
C MET A 162 -11.25 18.17 7.81
N ILE A 163 -11.77 16.93 7.70
CA ILE A 163 -10.94 15.73 7.87
C ILE A 163 -9.92 15.62 6.73
N LYS A 164 -10.32 15.93 5.49
CA LYS A 164 -9.39 15.96 4.35
C LYS A 164 -8.31 17.02 4.55
N GLU A 165 -8.72 18.24 4.90
CA GLU A 165 -7.80 19.34 5.18
C GLU A 165 -6.85 18.99 6.33
N LEU A 166 -7.35 18.35 7.38
CA LEU A 166 -6.56 17.94 8.53
C LEU A 166 -5.60 16.79 8.21
N TYR A 167 -6.01 15.85 7.35
CA TYR A 167 -5.13 14.83 6.79
C TYR A 167 -3.99 15.45 5.98
N GLU A 168 -4.31 16.41 5.11
CA GLU A 168 -3.31 17.11 4.30
C GLU A 168 -2.37 17.93 5.17
N ALA A 169 -2.89 18.62 6.19
CA ALA A 169 -2.09 19.40 7.14
C ALA A 169 -1.15 18.52 7.98
N LEU A 170 -1.60 17.34 8.42
CA LEU A 170 -0.78 16.38 9.14
C LEU A 170 0.35 15.80 8.28
N ASN A 171 0.05 15.46 7.02
CA ASN A 171 1.04 14.88 6.10
C ASN A 171 2.03 15.90 5.54
N SER A 172 1.65 17.17 5.49
CA SER A 172 2.50 18.24 4.95
C SER A 172 3.61 18.63 5.93
N PRO A 173 4.73 19.19 5.45
CA PRO A 173 5.71 19.83 6.32
C PRO A 173 5.05 20.95 7.16
N PRO A 174 5.43 21.13 8.43
CA PRO A 174 6.59 20.55 9.11
C PRO A 174 6.33 19.20 9.80
N TYR A 175 5.09 18.69 9.79
CA TYR A 175 4.69 17.55 10.63
C TYR A 175 5.01 16.20 9.98
N SER A 176 4.70 16.01 8.69
CA SER A 176 4.95 14.76 7.96
C SER A 176 4.46 13.49 8.68
N LEU A 177 3.34 13.65 9.39
CA LEU A 177 2.65 12.65 10.21
C LEU A 177 1.60 11.96 9.35
N THR A 178 1.87 10.70 8.98
CA THR A 178 0.86 9.86 8.33
C THR A 178 0.05 9.10 9.38
N ILE A 179 -1.14 8.65 9.02
CA ILE A 179 -1.99 7.82 9.89
C ILE A 179 -1.21 6.58 10.36
N GLU A 180 -0.46 5.94 9.47
CA GLU A 180 0.32 4.73 9.77
C GLU A 180 1.44 5.01 10.76
N LYS A 181 2.17 6.13 10.60
CA LYS A 181 3.22 6.53 11.55
C LYS A 181 2.65 6.78 12.93
N LEU A 182 1.53 7.52 13.01
CA LEU A 182 0.86 7.82 14.27
C LEU A 182 0.34 6.56 14.95
N TRP A 183 -0.39 5.74 14.21
CA TRP A 183 -0.94 4.50 14.75
C TRP A 183 0.17 3.55 15.20
N GLY A 184 1.24 3.42 14.41
CA GLY A 184 2.42 2.64 14.77
C GLY A 184 3.09 3.15 16.04
N ALA A 185 3.22 4.48 16.20
CA ALA A 185 3.79 5.07 17.41
C ALA A 185 2.93 4.79 18.65
N TYR A 186 1.60 4.96 18.55
CA TYR A 186 0.68 4.61 19.63
C TYR A 186 0.68 3.11 19.93
N TYR A 187 0.77 2.26 18.92
CA TYR A 187 0.84 0.81 19.11
C TYR A 187 2.14 0.37 19.79
N GLN A 188 3.26 1.06 19.51
CA GLN A 188 4.56 0.76 20.12
C GLN A 188 4.68 1.23 21.57
N LEU A 189 4.07 2.37 21.91
CA LEU A 189 4.16 2.98 23.25
C LEU A 189 2.94 2.70 24.13
N GLY A 190 1.81 2.38 23.53
CA GLY A 190 0.57 2.04 24.23
C GLY A 190 0.54 0.58 24.63
N ASP A 191 -0.10 0.31 25.76
CA ASP A 191 -0.43 -1.05 26.19
C ASP A 191 -1.46 -1.71 25.23
N ASN A 192 -2.05 -2.84 25.65
CA ASN A 192 -3.19 -3.55 25.03
C ASN A 192 -4.45 -2.69 24.71
N LYS A 193 -4.40 -1.36 24.89
CA LYS A 193 -5.46 -0.39 24.58
C LYS A 193 -5.43 0.11 23.14
N VAL A 194 -4.43 -0.27 22.35
CA VAL A 194 -4.35 0.05 20.92
C VAL A 194 -4.60 -1.21 20.10
N LYS A 195 -5.69 -1.20 19.33
CA LYS A 195 -5.98 -2.29 18.39
C LYS A 195 -5.15 -2.14 17.12
N GLY A 196 -4.93 -3.26 16.43
CA GLY A 196 -4.19 -3.28 15.16
C GLY A 196 -4.84 -2.37 14.10
N ILE A 197 -4.02 -1.90 13.16
CA ILE A 197 -4.49 -1.12 12.01
C ILE A 197 -5.49 -1.95 11.20
N SER A 198 -6.62 -1.32 10.83
CA SER A 198 -7.62 -1.92 9.94
C SER A 198 -6.99 -2.36 8.61
N THR A 199 -7.43 -3.49 8.07
CA THR A 199 -7.04 -3.96 6.72
C THR A 199 -7.47 -2.97 5.63
N LYS A 200 -8.49 -2.15 5.88
CA LYS A 200 -8.95 -1.08 5.00
C LYS A 200 -8.66 0.27 5.65
N ARG A 201 -7.69 1.00 5.10
CA ARG A 201 -7.31 2.35 5.55
C ARG A 201 -8.46 3.31 5.29
N MET A 202 -8.84 4.08 6.30
CA MET A 202 -9.88 5.10 6.15
C MET A 202 -9.37 6.46 6.61
N LEU A 203 -9.74 7.50 5.86
CA LEU A 203 -9.45 8.89 6.23
C LEU A 203 -10.03 9.23 7.61
N THR A 204 -11.17 8.61 7.95
CA THR A 204 -11.85 8.76 9.24
C THR A 204 -11.07 8.17 10.43
N ASP A 205 -10.01 7.38 10.21
CA ASP A 205 -9.16 6.88 11.30
C ASP A 205 -8.38 8.00 12.00
N ILE A 206 -8.22 9.17 11.36
CA ILE A 206 -7.75 10.40 12.01
C ILE A 206 -8.62 10.76 13.21
N VAL A 207 -9.93 10.56 13.10
CA VAL A 207 -10.89 10.92 14.15
C VAL A 207 -10.65 10.03 15.37
N SER A 208 -10.41 8.74 15.16
CA SER A 208 -10.01 7.82 16.24
C SER A 208 -8.72 8.27 16.92
N LEU A 209 -7.70 8.66 16.14
CA LEU A 209 -6.42 9.15 16.69
C LEU A 209 -6.61 10.42 17.54
N ILE A 210 -7.39 11.39 17.04
CA ILE A 210 -7.67 12.64 17.75
C ILE A 210 -8.45 12.36 19.04
N ARG A 211 -9.53 11.59 18.98
CA ARG A 211 -10.37 11.30 20.15
C ARG A 211 -9.61 10.53 21.21
N TYR A 212 -8.75 9.60 20.81
CA TYR A 212 -7.86 8.89 21.71
C TYR A 212 -6.84 9.83 22.36
N GLU A 213 -6.25 10.75 21.59
CA GLU A 213 -5.28 11.70 22.14
C GLU A 213 -5.93 12.69 23.11
N LEU A 214 -7.14 13.15 22.79
CA LEU A 214 -7.96 13.98 23.68
C LEU A 214 -8.53 13.23 24.90
N LYS A 215 -8.22 11.93 25.04
CA LYS A 215 -8.70 11.05 26.12
C LYS A 215 -10.23 10.94 26.21
N ILE A 216 -10.91 11.19 25.09
CA ILE A 216 -12.35 10.95 24.93
C ILE A 216 -12.56 9.44 24.87
N ASP A 217 -11.78 8.76 24.03
CA ASP A 217 -11.80 7.32 23.92
C ASP A 217 -10.67 6.69 24.74
N LYS A 218 -11.00 5.62 25.47
CA LYS A 218 -10.03 4.89 26.33
C LYS A 218 -9.14 3.93 25.54
N GLU A 219 -9.57 3.56 24.34
CA GLU A 219 -8.90 2.63 23.45
C GLU A 219 -8.82 3.23 22.05
N LEU A 220 -7.69 3.01 21.38
CA LEU A 220 -7.52 3.40 19.98
C LEU A 220 -7.93 2.21 19.10
N ALA A 221 -9.02 2.38 18.36
CA ALA A 221 -9.53 1.39 17.41
C ALA A 221 -9.90 2.04 16.08
N PRO A 222 -9.80 1.33 14.95
CA PRO A 222 -10.19 1.88 13.66
C PRO A 222 -11.62 2.42 13.68
N PHE A 223 -11.86 3.54 13.02
CA PHE A 223 -13.16 4.21 13.07
C PHE A 223 -14.27 3.29 12.58
N SER A 224 -13.99 2.52 11.52
CA SER A 224 -14.90 1.49 11.01
C SER A 224 -15.30 0.43 12.05
N GLU A 225 -14.38 0.03 12.94
CA GLU A 225 -14.67 -0.93 14.00
C GLU A 225 -15.59 -0.31 15.06
N ILE A 226 -15.34 0.95 15.42
CA ILE A 226 -16.18 1.71 16.35
C ILE A 226 -17.60 1.83 15.79
N ILE A 227 -17.76 2.28 14.54
CA ILE A 227 -19.06 2.39 13.86
C ILE A 227 -19.78 1.04 13.83
N ASN A 228 -19.10 -0.04 13.42
CA ASN A 228 -19.72 -1.37 13.34
C ASN A 228 -20.16 -1.89 14.71
N ARG A 229 -19.36 -1.66 15.76
CA ARG A 229 -19.70 -2.04 17.13
C ARG A 229 -20.90 -1.25 17.65
N ASN A 230 -20.90 0.06 17.45
CA ASN A 230 -21.99 0.96 17.87
C ASN A 230 -23.28 0.62 17.13
N PHE A 231 -23.21 0.39 15.81
CA PHE A 231 -24.34 -0.05 14.99
C PHE A 231 -24.92 -1.38 15.47
N LYS A 232 -24.06 -2.38 15.70
CA LYS A 232 -24.47 -3.69 16.23
C LYS A 232 -25.21 -3.51 17.56
N LYS A 233 -24.65 -2.74 18.50
CA LYS A 233 -25.27 -2.46 19.80
C LYS A 233 -26.61 -1.75 19.65
N TRP A 234 -26.70 -0.75 18.79
CA TRP A 234 -27.92 0.01 18.54
C TRP A 234 -29.03 -0.86 17.94
N VAL A 235 -28.72 -1.64 16.90
CA VAL A 235 -29.68 -2.58 16.27
C VAL A 235 -30.17 -3.61 17.28
N PHE A 236 -29.28 -4.18 18.10
CA PHE A 236 -29.70 -5.10 19.15
C PHE A 236 -30.61 -4.44 20.19
N GLY A 237 -30.32 -3.19 20.56
CA GLY A 237 -31.17 -2.42 21.47
C GLY A 237 -32.58 -2.21 20.91
N LYS A 238 -32.70 -1.81 19.65
CA LYS A 238 -34.00 -1.61 18.97
C LYS A 238 -34.76 -2.93 18.78
N ASN A 239 -34.07 -3.99 18.37
CA ASN A 239 -34.66 -5.31 18.13
C ASN A 239 -34.96 -6.12 19.41
N ALA A 240 -34.51 -5.68 20.58
CA ALA A 240 -34.86 -6.30 21.86
C ALA A 240 -36.31 -6.00 22.31
N GLY A 241 -36.99 -5.07 21.63
CA GLY A 241 -38.41 -4.78 21.84
C GLY A 241 -39.34 -5.68 21.01
N HIS A 242 -40.65 -5.36 21.02
CA HIS A 242 -41.67 -6.10 20.25
C HIS A 242 -41.67 -5.78 18.74
N ILE A 243 -40.96 -4.74 18.31
CA ILE A 243 -40.86 -4.32 16.91
C ILE A 243 -39.43 -4.58 16.45
N GLN A 244 -39.29 -5.37 15.39
CA GLN A 244 -38.01 -5.67 14.76
C GLN A 244 -37.94 -4.99 13.40
N PHE A 245 -36.74 -4.54 13.02
CA PHE A 245 -36.53 -4.05 11.68
C PHE A 245 -36.73 -5.15 10.65
N THR A 246 -37.48 -4.83 9.59
CA THR A 246 -37.60 -5.68 8.40
C THR A 246 -36.26 -5.77 7.65
N GLU A 247 -36.09 -6.76 6.77
CA GLU A 247 -34.85 -6.86 5.98
C GLU A 247 -34.61 -5.61 5.13
N VAL A 248 -35.66 -5.04 4.54
CA VAL A 248 -35.59 -3.79 3.78
C VAL A 248 -35.11 -2.64 4.66
N GLN A 249 -35.67 -2.49 5.87
CA GLN A 249 -35.20 -1.48 6.82
C GLN A 249 -33.73 -1.71 7.19
N MET A 250 -33.32 -2.96 7.43
CA MET A 250 -31.94 -3.30 7.75
C MET A 250 -30.96 -3.00 6.61
N GLU A 251 -31.34 -3.20 5.35
CA GLU A 251 -30.53 -2.80 4.19
C GLU A 251 -30.28 -1.29 4.18
N TRP A 252 -31.33 -0.49 4.35
CA TRP A 252 -31.20 0.97 4.45
C TRP A 252 -30.29 1.39 5.61
N LEU A 253 -30.48 0.80 6.79
CA LEU A 253 -29.66 1.07 7.98
C LEU A 253 -28.19 0.73 7.75
N ARG A 254 -27.88 -0.40 7.07
CA ARG A 254 -26.52 -0.79 6.70
C ARG A 254 -25.89 0.20 5.73
N MET A 255 -26.60 0.65 4.70
CA MET A 255 -26.10 1.66 3.77
C MET A 255 -25.82 3.01 4.46
N ILE A 256 -26.71 3.43 5.37
CA ILE A 256 -26.52 4.64 6.17
C ILE A 256 -25.26 4.51 7.05
N LYS A 257 -25.11 3.37 7.73
CA LYS A 257 -23.93 3.06 8.54
C LYS A 257 -22.66 3.08 7.69
N ASP A 258 -22.66 2.48 6.51
CA ASP A 258 -21.49 2.46 5.62
C ASP A 258 -21.17 3.88 5.09
N HIS A 259 -22.18 4.71 4.83
CA HIS A 259 -21.97 6.12 4.50
C HIS A 259 -21.29 6.86 5.67
N ILE A 260 -21.87 6.80 6.87
CA ILE A 260 -21.32 7.41 8.11
C ILE A 260 -19.90 6.91 8.39
N MET A 261 -19.58 5.66 8.09
CA MET A 261 -18.22 5.14 8.25
C MET A 261 -17.17 5.91 7.44
N THR A 262 -17.55 6.41 6.27
CA THR A 262 -16.67 7.17 5.36
C THR A 262 -16.77 8.68 5.53
N SER A 263 -17.94 9.17 5.98
CA SER A 263 -18.27 10.59 5.99
C SER A 263 -18.58 11.13 7.40
N MET A 264 -18.52 10.32 8.45
CA MET A 264 -18.95 10.63 9.82
C MET A 264 -20.41 11.07 10.02
N LYS A 265 -21.10 11.53 8.98
CA LYS A 265 -22.45 12.06 9.09
C LYS A 265 -23.20 11.87 7.79
N ILE A 266 -24.46 11.50 7.92
CA ILE A 266 -25.42 11.53 6.82
C ILE A 266 -26.42 12.67 7.01
N THR A 267 -26.79 13.31 5.92
CA THR A 267 -27.83 14.34 5.86
C THR A 267 -28.91 13.91 4.88
N LYS A 268 -30.09 14.51 4.95
CA LYS A 268 -31.18 14.24 3.99
C LYS A 268 -30.74 14.43 2.54
N GLY A 269 -29.86 15.41 2.27
CA GLY A 269 -29.32 15.64 0.93
C GLY A 269 -28.47 14.49 0.39
N ASN A 270 -27.87 13.67 1.26
CA ASN A 270 -27.06 12.52 0.83
C ASN A 270 -27.91 11.42 0.17
N PHE A 271 -29.21 11.39 0.42
CA PHE A 271 -30.13 10.43 -0.20
C PHE A 271 -30.39 10.70 -1.68
N ASN A 272 -29.94 11.85 -2.19
CA ASN A 272 -30.00 12.20 -3.62
C ASN A 272 -28.81 11.65 -4.42
N PHE A 273 -27.93 10.86 -3.79
CA PHE A 273 -26.75 10.30 -4.42
C PHE A 273 -26.67 8.79 -4.19
N THR A 274 -25.88 8.12 -5.02
CA THR A 274 -25.64 6.66 -4.95
C THR A 274 -25.04 6.24 -3.60
N PRO A 275 -25.51 5.13 -2.99
CA PRO A 275 -26.47 4.14 -3.53
C PRO A 275 -27.95 4.46 -3.25
N PHE A 276 -28.27 5.53 -2.55
CA PHE A 276 -29.62 5.81 -2.07
C PHE A 276 -30.58 6.23 -3.20
N ASP A 277 -30.10 7.06 -4.14
CA ASP A 277 -30.89 7.53 -5.28
C ASP A 277 -31.40 6.39 -6.16
N ALA A 278 -30.57 5.38 -6.40
CA ALA A 278 -30.89 4.17 -7.14
C ALA A 278 -32.03 3.36 -6.51
N LEU A 279 -32.25 3.52 -5.20
CA LEU A 279 -33.34 2.88 -4.46
C LEU A 279 -34.54 3.82 -4.24
N GLY A 280 -34.59 4.98 -4.90
CA GLY A 280 -35.68 5.95 -4.76
C GLY A 280 -35.45 7.02 -3.69
N GLY A 281 -34.22 7.13 -3.18
CA GLY A 281 -33.74 8.22 -2.35
C GLY A 281 -34.54 8.45 -1.07
N ILE A 282 -34.64 9.72 -0.65
CA ILE A 282 -35.29 10.09 0.62
C ILE A 282 -36.79 9.75 0.61
N GLY A 283 -37.43 9.79 -0.56
CA GLY A 283 -38.84 9.43 -0.72
C GLY A 283 -39.09 7.96 -0.44
N LYS A 284 -38.23 7.06 -0.94
CA LYS A 284 -38.33 5.64 -0.59
C LYS A 284 -38.00 5.39 0.87
N PHE A 285 -36.99 6.07 1.41
CA PHE A 285 -36.64 5.96 2.82
C PHE A 285 -37.83 6.34 3.73
N TYR A 286 -38.54 7.43 3.41
CA TYR A 286 -39.78 7.80 4.09
C TYR A 286 -40.87 6.72 3.99
N GLN A 287 -41.05 6.07 2.85
CA GLN A 287 -42.01 4.96 2.72
C GLN A 287 -41.64 3.75 3.59
N VAL A 288 -40.35 3.55 3.87
CA VAL A 288 -39.83 2.40 4.63
C VAL A 288 -39.88 2.63 6.15
N PHE A 289 -39.70 3.88 6.59
CA PHE A 289 -39.61 4.23 8.02
C PHE A 289 -40.74 5.15 8.52
N GLY A 290 -41.59 5.66 7.63
CA GLY A 290 -42.70 6.53 7.98
C GLY A 290 -42.25 7.82 8.66
N ASP A 291 -43.01 8.25 9.66
CA ASP A 291 -42.77 9.50 10.41
C ASP A 291 -41.47 9.48 11.21
N GLU A 292 -40.93 8.29 11.54
CA GLU A 292 -39.70 8.11 12.32
C GLU A 292 -38.42 8.31 11.50
N TYR A 293 -38.51 8.48 10.17
CA TYR A 293 -37.33 8.52 9.30
C TYR A 293 -36.30 9.58 9.72
N ASP A 294 -36.75 10.75 10.18
CA ASP A 294 -35.86 11.85 10.58
C ASP A 294 -35.19 11.57 11.93
N GLU A 295 -35.94 10.99 12.86
CA GLU A 295 -35.42 10.54 14.15
C GLU A 295 -34.34 9.49 13.97
N ILE A 296 -34.54 8.52 13.06
CA ILE A 296 -33.56 7.48 12.75
C ILE A 296 -32.27 8.08 12.18
N ILE A 297 -32.35 9.06 11.28
CA ILE A 297 -31.16 9.73 10.72
C ILE A 297 -30.38 10.44 11.82
N ASN A 298 -31.06 11.18 12.69
CA ASN A 298 -30.41 11.92 13.78
C ASN A 298 -29.80 10.97 14.82
N GLU A 299 -30.56 9.95 15.23
CA GLU A 299 -30.10 8.95 16.21
C GLU A 299 -28.88 8.19 15.70
N LEU A 300 -28.86 7.76 14.43
CA LEU A 300 -27.68 7.09 13.85
C LEU A 300 -26.46 8.00 13.76
N ASN A 301 -26.64 9.28 13.40
CA ASN A 301 -25.53 10.23 13.37
C ASN A 301 -24.89 10.43 14.75
N GLU A 302 -25.70 10.39 15.82
CA GLU A 302 -25.21 10.54 17.18
C GLU A 302 -24.61 9.23 17.72
N VAL A 303 -25.39 8.15 17.71
CA VAL A 303 -25.03 6.88 18.36
C VAL A 303 -23.85 6.20 17.68
N LEU A 304 -23.73 6.30 16.35
CA LEU A 304 -22.66 5.60 15.65
C LEU A 304 -21.30 6.23 15.88
N VAL A 305 -21.23 7.56 16.00
CA VAL A 305 -19.98 8.34 16.17
C VAL A 305 -19.64 8.60 17.64
N ALA A 306 -20.54 8.23 18.56
CA ALA A 306 -20.37 8.35 20.00
C ALA A 306 -19.16 7.59 20.54
#